data_AF-A0A536IX15-F1
#
_entry.id   AF-A0A536IX15-F1
#
_cell.length_a   1.000
_cell.length_b   1.000
_cell.length_c   1.000
_cell.angle_alpha   90.00
_cell.angle_beta   90.00
_cell.angle_gamma   90.00
#
_symmetry.space_group_name_H-M   'P 1'
#
loop_
_entity.id
_entity.type
_entity.pdbx_description
1 polymer ?
#
loop_
_entity_poly.entity_id
_entity_poly.type
_entity_poly.pdbx_seq_one_letter_code
_entity_poly.pdbx_strand_id
1 'polypeptide(L)'
;MSLLILPPSRTPLRRQPIALADELHFDPGVVRRAVAKLELDAGKSHSRGLLIRSDLHGFKVADARRALVGLPTPGDYRVVIKPLRYRTRPSLSGLCEFDIGRIIVRIPEPFRPFDELVYFNARRKRGAGMRFAWVAEKVRFRTRREVLRFVYCHEWLHWYLREVRGRRSGAETACDRFALRNFRRRQVTVDDALEALQGTRMQLLPDYLRIAA
;
A
#
# COMPACT_ATOMS: atom_id res chain seq x y z
N MET A 1 67.73 35.21 -43.02
CA MET A 1 67.06 34.88 -44.29
C MET A 1 66.32 33.56 -44.10
N SER A 2 64.99 33.64 -44.13
CA SER A 2 63.98 32.58 -44.32
C SER A 2 63.86 31.43 -43.31
N LEU A 3 63.01 31.65 -42.29
CA LEU A 3 62.26 30.61 -41.57
C LEU A 3 61.16 30.04 -42.50
N LEU A 4 61.26 28.77 -42.88
CA LEU A 4 60.18 28.04 -43.56
C LEU A 4 59.23 27.42 -42.52
N ILE A 5 58.01 27.93 -42.49
CA ILE A 5 56.88 27.45 -41.69
C ILE A 5 56.27 26.24 -42.43
N LEU A 6 56.37 25.05 -41.85
CA LEU A 6 55.59 23.87 -42.25
C LEU A 6 54.18 23.95 -41.61
N PRO A 7 53.09 23.71 -42.35
CA PRO A 7 51.76 23.65 -41.76
C PRO A 7 51.55 22.32 -41.01
N PRO A 8 50.93 22.30 -39.82
CA PRO A 8 50.60 21.06 -39.14
C PRO A 8 49.45 20.35 -39.87
N SER A 9 49.70 19.07 -40.17
CA SER A 9 48.78 18.09 -40.72
C SER A 9 47.46 18.07 -39.93
N ARG A 10 46.34 18.42 -40.57
CA ARG A 10 45.01 18.24 -39.99
C ARG A 10 44.63 16.77 -40.03
N THR A 11 44.92 16.04 -38.95
CA THR A 11 44.32 14.72 -38.71
C THR A 11 42.85 14.94 -38.35
N PRO A 12 41.87 14.40 -39.10
CA PRO A 12 40.49 14.43 -38.64
C PRO A 12 40.38 13.47 -37.46
N LEU A 13 40.29 14.01 -36.25
CA LEU A 13 39.80 13.29 -35.07
C LEU A 13 38.37 12.85 -35.40
N ARG A 14 38.24 11.63 -35.96
CA ARG A 14 36.99 10.90 -36.04
C ARG A 14 36.54 10.71 -34.59
N ARG A 15 35.68 11.61 -34.10
CA ARG A 15 34.94 11.42 -32.84
C ARG A 15 34.27 10.06 -32.97
N GLN A 16 34.82 9.06 -32.26
CA GLN A 16 34.07 7.85 -32.04
C GLN A 16 32.83 8.27 -31.26
N PRO A 17 31.62 7.92 -31.71
CA PRO A 17 30.46 8.09 -30.87
C PRO A 17 30.74 7.28 -29.61
N ILE A 18 30.87 7.97 -28.47
CA ILE A 18 30.74 7.33 -27.18
C ILE A 18 29.35 6.72 -27.23
N ALA A 19 29.28 5.40 -27.33
CA ALA A 19 28.03 4.69 -27.10
C ALA A 19 27.59 5.13 -25.71
N LEU A 20 26.58 5.99 -25.65
CA LEU A 20 25.83 6.25 -24.44
C LEU A 20 25.46 4.86 -23.96
N ALA A 21 26.09 4.45 -22.86
CA ALA A 21 25.95 3.14 -22.27
C ALA A 21 24.48 2.73 -22.34
N ASP A 22 24.25 1.50 -22.81
CA ASP A 22 22.96 0.83 -22.81
C ASP A 22 22.11 1.39 -21.67
N GLU A 23 21.05 2.13 -22.00
CA GLU A 23 20.14 2.64 -21.00
C GLU A 23 19.74 1.41 -20.18
N LEU A 24 20.25 1.31 -18.95
CA LEU A 24 19.89 0.23 -18.04
C LEU A 24 18.38 0.28 -17.96
N HIS A 25 17.72 -0.66 -18.65
CA HIS A 25 16.27 -0.79 -18.66
C HIS A 25 15.89 -1.28 -17.26
N PHE A 26 15.87 -0.34 -16.32
CA PHE A 26 15.42 -0.60 -14.98
C PHE A 26 13.92 -0.79 -15.05
N ASP A 27 13.46 -2.02 -14.80
CA ASP A 27 12.05 -2.28 -14.52
C ASP A 27 11.67 -1.41 -13.30
N PRO A 28 10.77 -0.42 -13.46
CA PRO A 28 10.40 0.47 -12.37
C PRO A 28 9.82 -0.28 -11.17
N GLY A 29 9.18 -1.43 -11.40
CA GLY A 29 8.71 -2.32 -10.35
C GLY A 29 9.85 -2.96 -9.58
N VAL A 30 10.93 -3.43 -10.24
CA VAL A 30 12.10 -3.99 -9.55
C VAL A 30 12.77 -2.93 -8.67
N VAL A 31 12.94 -1.72 -9.19
CA VAL A 31 13.54 -0.61 -8.42
C VAL A 31 12.67 -0.27 -7.21
N ARG A 32 11.35 -0.14 -7.37
CA ARG A 32 10.43 0.15 -6.26
C ARG A 32 10.48 -0.92 -5.17
N ARG A 33 10.51 -2.20 -5.54
CA ARG A 33 10.66 -3.31 -4.57
C ARG A 33 11.96 -3.22 -3.78
N ALA A 34 13.07 -2.95 -4.46
CA ALA A 34 14.36 -2.80 -3.83
C ALA A 34 14.39 -1.61 -2.85
N VAL A 35 13.87 -0.46 -3.26
CA VAL A 35 13.75 0.74 -2.40
C VAL A 35 12.86 0.46 -1.19
N ALA A 36 11.68 -0.11 -1.38
CA ALA A 36 10.75 -0.43 -0.30
C ALA A 36 11.38 -1.38 0.73
N LYS A 37 12.11 -2.40 0.27
CA LYS A 37 12.83 -3.32 1.14
C LYS A 37 13.95 -2.62 1.91
N LEU A 38 14.75 -1.79 1.25
CA LEU A 38 15.83 -1.03 1.89
C LEU A 38 15.30 -0.06 2.96
N GLU A 39 14.18 0.61 2.69
CA GLU A 39 13.56 1.54 3.65
C GLU A 39 13.03 0.82 4.89
N LEU A 40 12.46 -0.38 4.72
CA LEU A 40 12.04 -1.24 5.83
C LEU A 40 13.23 -1.77 6.63
N ASP A 41 14.24 -2.33 5.94
CA ASP A 41 15.42 -2.93 6.57
C ASP A 41 16.27 -1.87 7.30
N ALA A 42 16.27 -0.62 6.83
CA ALA A 42 16.96 0.49 7.48
C ALA A 42 16.31 0.92 8.82
N GLY A 43 15.18 0.35 9.22
CA GLY A 43 14.43 0.75 10.42
C GLY A 43 14.05 2.23 10.42
N LYS A 44 14.16 2.90 9.28
CA LYS A 44 13.98 4.33 9.15
C LYS A 44 12.50 4.62 9.19
N SER A 45 12.03 4.90 10.39
CA SER A 45 11.01 5.91 10.55
C SER A 45 11.57 7.22 9.97
N HIS A 46 11.17 7.52 8.72
CA HIS A 46 11.16 8.85 8.13
C HIS A 46 12.53 9.45 7.72
N SER A 47 12.89 9.35 6.44
CA SER A 47 13.73 10.38 5.79
C SER A 47 13.06 11.07 4.60
N ARG A 48 12.07 10.46 3.97
CA ARG A 48 11.14 11.11 3.05
C ARG A 48 9.73 10.93 3.61
N GLY A 49 9.28 11.83 4.49
CA GLY A 49 7.97 11.70 5.13
C GLY A 49 6.85 11.43 4.12
N LEU A 50 5.79 10.73 4.56
CA LEU A 50 4.69 10.26 3.71
C LEU A 50 4.32 11.27 2.60
N LEU A 51 4.40 10.83 1.33
CA LEU A 51 4.03 11.66 0.18
C LEU A 51 2.51 11.69 0.08
N ILE A 52 1.89 12.79 0.52
CA ILE A 52 0.42 12.90 0.59
C ILE A 52 -0.07 13.97 -0.38
N ARG A 53 -1.10 13.63 -1.13
CA ARG A 53 -1.95 14.57 -1.86
C ARG A 53 -3.40 14.42 -1.38
N SER A 54 -4.11 15.54 -1.21
CA SER A 54 -5.54 15.53 -0.88
C SER A 54 -6.31 16.29 -1.96
N ASP A 55 -7.23 15.59 -2.62
CA ASP A 55 -8.23 16.16 -3.54
C ASP A 55 -9.60 16.33 -2.82
N LEU A 56 -9.68 16.04 -1.52
CA LEU A 56 -10.90 16.16 -0.72
C LEU A 56 -11.07 17.60 -0.21
N HIS A 57 -12.15 18.25 -0.63
CA HIS A 57 -12.48 19.61 -0.20
C HIS A 57 -12.60 19.71 1.33
N GLY A 58 -11.96 20.73 1.91
CA GLY A 58 -11.96 20.96 3.36
C GLY A 58 -11.15 19.95 4.18
N PHE A 59 -10.39 19.04 3.57
CA PHE A 59 -9.50 18.11 4.25
C PHE A 59 -8.05 18.31 3.79
N LYS A 60 -7.25 18.99 4.61
CA LYS A 60 -5.91 19.44 4.21
C LYS A 60 -4.90 18.30 4.30
N VAL A 61 -3.81 18.42 3.55
CA VAL A 61 -2.67 17.49 3.61
C VAL A 61 -2.11 17.37 5.04
N ALA A 62 -2.12 18.45 5.81
CA ALA A 62 -1.71 18.43 7.22
C ALA A 62 -2.62 17.53 8.08
N ASP A 63 -3.94 17.55 7.84
CA ASP A 63 -4.92 16.72 8.56
C ASP A 63 -4.70 15.25 8.23
N ALA A 64 -4.49 14.95 6.95
CA ALA A 64 -4.12 13.63 6.47
C ALA A 64 -2.81 13.13 7.10
N ARG A 65 -1.78 13.97 7.13
CA ARG A 65 -0.49 13.64 7.74
C ARG A 65 -0.68 13.30 9.21
N ARG A 66 -1.36 14.16 10.00
CA ARG A 66 -1.66 13.89 11.42
C ARG A 66 -2.50 12.63 11.59
N ALA A 67 -3.44 12.38 10.69
CA ALA A 67 -4.28 11.18 10.72
C ALA A 67 -3.49 9.89 10.44
N LEU A 68 -2.41 9.93 9.68
CA LEU A 68 -1.59 8.77 9.29
C LEU A 68 -0.29 8.62 10.10
N VAL A 69 0.01 9.56 11.02
CA VAL A 69 1.12 9.40 11.97
C VAL A 69 1.01 8.05 12.70
N GLY A 70 2.17 7.41 12.85
CA GLY A 70 2.33 6.12 13.52
C GLY A 70 1.87 4.92 12.69
N LEU A 71 1.48 5.10 11.43
CA LEU A 71 1.25 4.00 10.49
C LEU A 71 2.51 3.72 9.66
N PRO A 72 2.71 2.48 9.19
CA PRO A 72 3.85 2.16 8.34
C PRO A 72 3.76 2.91 7.00
N THR A 73 4.91 3.27 6.43
CA THR A 73 5.01 4.01 5.16
C THR A 73 5.04 3.06 3.96
N PRO A 74 4.50 3.43 2.79
CA PRO A 74 4.49 2.59 1.60
C PRO A 74 5.71 2.89 0.71
N GLY A 75 6.86 3.06 1.35
CA GLY A 75 8.08 3.58 0.73
C GLY A 75 7.88 4.85 -0.09
N ASP A 76 8.19 4.79 -1.38
CA ASP A 76 8.09 5.90 -2.33
C ASP A 76 6.69 6.14 -2.90
N TYR A 77 5.70 5.32 -2.54
CA TYR A 77 4.34 5.47 -3.06
C TYR A 77 3.69 6.77 -2.54
N ARG A 78 2.96 7.42 -3.44
CA ARG A 78 2.14 8.58 -3.07
C ARG A 78 0.78 8.13 -2.54
N VAL A 79 0.41 8.62 -1.37
CA VAL A 79 -0.94 8.48 -0.81
C VAL A 79 -1.81 9.61 -1.36
N VAL A 80 -2.87 9.26 -2.09
CA VAL A 80 -3.79 10.21 -2.70
C VAL A 80 -5.18 10.06 -2.08
N ILE A 81 -5.65 11.10 -1.41
CA ILE A 81 -6.95 11.13 -0.75
C ILE A 81 -7.96 11.73 -1.71
N LYS A 82 -9.01 10.97 -2.03
CA LYS A 82 -10.06 11.37 -2.97
C LYS A 82 -11.45 11.33 -2.31
N PRO A 83 -12.41 12.14 -2.77
CA PRO A 83 -13.80 11.99 -2.35
C PRO A 83 -14.40 10.69 -2.95
N LEU A 84 -15.23 10.01 -2.16
CA LEU A 84 -16.11 8.93 -2.59
C LEU A 84 -17.55 9.43 -2.56
N ARG A 85 -18.10 9.75 -3.72
CA ARG A 85 -19.54 10.03 -3.85
C ARG A 85 -20.30 8.72 -3.81
N TYR A 86 -21.43 8.72 -3.12
CA TYR A 86 -22.30 7.55 -2.99
C TYR A 86 -23.76 7.94 -3.19
N ARG A 87 -24.57 7.01 -3.71
CA ARG A 87 -26.02 7.22 -3.93
C ARG A 87 -26.84 6.70 -2.75
N THR A 88 -26.58 5.46 -2.33
CA THR A 88 -27.41 4.77 -1.34
C THR A 88 -26.85 4.94 0.08
N ARG A 89 -25.59 4.54 0.29
CA ARG A 89 -24.92 4.60 1.59
C ARG A 89 -23.42 4.81 1.40
N PRO A 90 -22.75 5.46 2.37
CA PRO A 90 -21.28 5.50 2.40
C PRO A 90 -20.71 4.08 2.51
N SER A 91 -19.50 3.92 1.99
CA SER A 91 -18.75 2.66 2.05
C SER A 91 -17.24 2.91 2.10
N LEU A 92 -16.49 1.85 2.37
CA LEU A 92 -15.03 1.86 2.30
C LEU A 92 -14.58 1.61 0.85
N SER A 93 -13.60 2.38 0.37
CA SER A 93 -13.00 2.17 -0.95
C SER A 93 -11.58 2.72 -1.00
N GLY A 94 -10.65 1.85 -1.40
CA GLY A 94 -9.28 2.18 -1.74
C GLY A 94 -8.85 1.39 -2.97
N LEU A 95 -7.65 1.67 -3.46
CA LEU A 95 -6.90 0.76 -4.33
C LEU A 95 -5.42 1.16 -4.40
N CYS A 96 -4.58 0.19 -4.69
CA CYS A 96 -3.17 0.40 -5.04
C CYS A 96 -2.98 0.47 -6.57
N GLU A 97 -2.53 1.62 -7.07
CA GLU A 97 -2.09 1.78 -8.46
C GLU A 97 -0.59 1.48 -8.52
N PHE A 98 -0.24 0.20 -8.59
CA PHE A 98 1.15 -0.24 -8.46
C PHE A 98 2.07 0.26 -9.57
N ASP A 99 1.58 0.33 -10.80
CA ASP A 99 2.41 0.69 -11.96
C ASP A 99 2.93 2.14 -11.86
N ILE A 100 2.15 3.01 -11.22
CA ILE A 100 2.42 4.44 -11.05
C ILE A 100 2.76 4.83 -9.60
N GLY A 101 2.91 3.85 -8.70
CA GLY A 101 3.34 4.07 -7.32
C GLY A 101 2.36 4.89 -6.48
N ARG A 102 1.07 4.52 -6.45
CA ARG A 102 0.06 5.24 -5.65
C ARG A 102 -0.82 4.35 -4.81
N ILE A 103 -1.17 4.83 -3.62
CA ILE A 103 -2.25 4.31 -2.80
C ILE A 103 -3.37 5.35 -2.82
N ILE A 104 -4.52 4.98 -3.37
CA ILE A 104 -5.72 5.82 -3.34
C ILE A 104 -6.55 5.45 -2.13
N VAL A 105 -6.82 6.44 -1.29
CA VAL A 105 -7.77 6.32 -0.17
C VAL A 105 -8.99 7.18 -0.48
N ARG A 106 -10.17 6.57 -0.60
CA ARG A 106 -11.40 7.32 -0.87
C ARG A 106 -12.21 7.51 0.41
N ILE A 107 -12.62 8.74 0.66
CA ILE A 107 -13.39 9.14 1.86
C ILE A 107 -14.80 9.52 1.43
N PRO A 108 -15.86 8.93 2.03
CA PRO A 108 -17.25 9.28 1.74
C PRO A 108 -17.53 10.77 1.84
N GLU A 109 -18.14 11.34 0.79
CA GLU A 109 -18.53 12.74 0.72
C GLU A 109 -19.97 12.90 0.17
N PRO A 110 -20.89 13.58 0.89
CA PRO A 110 -20.68 14.21 2.20
C PRO A 110 -20.41 13.18 3.30
N PHE A 111 -19.54 13.49 4.25
CA PHE A 111 -19.24 12.55 5.33
C PHE A 111 -20.39 12.51 6.35
N ARG A 112 -20.94 11.31 6.59
CA ARG A 112 -21.84 11.02 7.72
C ARG A 112 -21.36 9.75 8.40
N PRO A 113 -21.42 9.66 9.75
CA PRO A 113 -21.10 8.42 10.44
C PRO A 113 -21.92 7.24 9.92
N PHE A 114 -21.28 6.08 9.72
CA PHE A 114 -21.90 4.91 9.13
C PHE A 114 -21.34 3.61 9.69
N ASP A 115 -22.08 2.52 9.50
CA ASP A 115 -21.64 1.17 9.81
C ASP A 115 -21.25 0.43 8.54
N GLU A 116 -20.16 -0.32 8.58
CA GLU A 116 -19.76 -1.24 7.52
C GLU A 116 -19.56 -2.63 8.12
N LEU A 117 -19.95 -3.66 7.37
CA LEU A 117 -19.70 -5.05 7.75
C LEU A 117 -18.35 -5.48 7.15
N VAL A 118 -17.36 -5.76 7.99
CA VAL A 118 -15.98 -6.07 7.59
C VAL A 118 -15.72 -7.56 7.76
N TYR A 119 -15.36 -8.25 6.67
CA TYR A 119 -15.10 -9.69 6.64
C TYR A 119 -13.62 -10.01 6.90
N PHE A 120 -13.27 -10.31 8.14
CA PHE A 120 -11.87 -10.45 8.55
C PHE A 120 -11.40 -11.91 8.72
N ASN A 121 -12.29 -12.89 8.59
CA ASN A 121 -11.90 -14.29 8.58
C ASN A 121 -12.85 -15.15 7.74
N ALA A 122 -12.32 -16.27 7.23
CA ALA A 122 -13.10 -17.28 6.56
C ALA A 122 -12.59 -18.65 7.00
N ARG A 123 -13.49 -19.50 7.47
CA ARG A 123 -13.17 -20.89 7.83
C ARG A 123 -13.82 -21.83 6.83
N ARG A 124 -13.05 -22.77 6.29
CA ARG A 124 -13.61 -23.79 5.39
C ARG A 124 -14.49 -24.75 6.20
N LYS A 125 -15.72 -24.97 5.74
CA LYS A 125 -16.63 -25.97 6.32
C LYS A 125 -16.18 -27.37 5.89
N ARG A 126 -16.31 -28.36 6.77
CA ARG A 126 -16.08 -29.78 6.43
C ARG A 126 -17.17 -30.28 5.46
N GLY A 127 -16.79 -31.18 4.55
CA GLY A 127 -17.69 -31.81 3.57
C GLY A 127 -17.19 -31.75 2.13
N ALA A 128 -17.89 -32.44 1.21
CA ALA A 128 -17.51 -32.65 -0.19
C ALA A 128 -17.59 -31.39 -1.10
N GLY A 129 -17.62 -30.18 -0.53
CA GLY A 129 -17.75 -28.93 -1.29
C GLY A 129 -16.90 -27.79 -0.76
N MET A 130 -16.54 -26.85 -1.64
CA MET A 130 -15.80 -25.63 -1.28
C MET A 130 -16.74 -24.61 -0.64
N ARG A 131 -17.07 -24.82 0.64
CA ARG A 131 -17.95 -23.94 1.43
C ARG A 131 -17.17 -23.24 2.53
N PHE A 132 -17.47 -21.97 2.75
CA PHE A 132 -16.83 -21.14 3.77
C PHE A 132 -17.85 -20.60 4.77
N ALA A 133 -17.45 -20.54 6.03
CA ALA A 133 -18.10 -19.75 7.08
C ALA A 133 -17.32 -18.45 7.24
N TRP A 134 -17.92 -17.36 6.79
CA TRP A 134 -17.34 -16.02 6.91
C TRP A 134 -17.56 -15.47 8.31
N VAL A 135 -16.53 -14.83 8.86
CA VAL A 135 -16.59 -14.10 10.13
C VAL A 135 -16.48 -12.63 9.81
N ALA A 136 -17.44 -11.85 10.31
CA ALA A 136 -17.53 -10.43 10.06
C ALA A 136 -17.78 -9.64 11.35
N GLU A 137 -17.32 -8.40 11.36
CA GLU A 137 -17.58 -7.43 12.43
C GLU A 137 -18.30 -6.21 11.86
N LYS A 138 -19.35 -5.74 12.54
CA LYS A 138 -20.01 -4.48 12.19
C LYS A 138 -19.26 -3.32 12.85
N VAL A 139 -18.62 -2.50 12.04
CA VAL A 139 -17.75 -1.41 12.49
C VAL A 139 -18.42 -0.06 12.24
N ARG A 140 -18.57 0.74 13.29
CA ARG A 140 -19.02 2.13 13.19
C ARG A 140 -17.84 3.06 12.90
N PHE A 141 -17.90 3.77 11.77
CA PHE A 141 -17.00 4.87 11.43
C PHE A 141 -17.65 6.20 11.80
N ARG A 142 -17.04 6.93 12.72
CA ARG A 142 -17.52 8.21 13.26
C ARG A 142 -16.84 9.42 12.63
N THR A 143 -15.66 9.25 12.07
CA THR A 143 -14.86 10.36 11.52
C THR A 143 -14.18 10.02 10.20
N ARG A 144 -13.89 11.05 9.39
CA ARG A 144 -13.06 10.91 8.18
C ARG A 144 -11.68 10.30 8.49
N ARG A 145 -11.12 10.60 9.67
CA ARG A 145 -9.85 10.03 10.15
C ARG A 145 -9.92 8.52 10.30
N GLU A 146 -11.01 7.99 10.86
CA GLU A 146 -11.17 6.54 11.02
C GLU A 146 -11.26 5.84 9.66
N VAL A 147 -12.02 6.39 8.71
CA VAL A 147 -12.08 5.85 7.33
C VAL A 147 -10.71 5.91 6.65
N LEU A 148 -10.04 7.06 6.73
CA LEU A 148 -8.71 7.25 6.16
C LEU A 148 -7.73 6.21 6.69
N ARG A 149 -7.65 6.03 8.02
CA ARG A 149 -6.73 5.06 8.62
C ARG A 149 -7.10 3.62 8.26
N PHE A 150 -8.39 3.29 8.22
CA PHE A 150 -8.82 1.93 7.89
C PHE A 150 -8.47 1.58 6.45
N VAL A 151 -8.91 2.39 5.49
CA VAL A 151 -8.63 2.17 4.07
C VAL A 151 -7.12 2.20 3.82
N TYR A 152 -6.39 3.13 4.44
CA TYR A 152 -4.94 3.15 4.33
C TYR A 152 -4.29 1.86 4.83
N CYS A 153 -4.65 1.35 6.00
CA CYS A 153 -4.10 0.09 6.51
C CYS A 153 -4.40 -1.08 5.55
N HIS A 154 -5.63 -1.16 5.05
CA HIS A 154 -6.04 -2.18 4.09
C HIS A 154 -5.15 -2.14 2.84
N GLU A 155 -5.05 -0.97 2.20
CA GLU A 155 -4.24 -0.80 0.98
C GLU A 155 -2.74 -0.94 1.23
N TRP A 156 -2.25 -0.47 2.38
CA TRP A 156 -0.85 -0.63 2.74
C TRP A 156 -0.47 -2.11 2.84
N LEU A 157 -1.36 -2.99 3.30
CA LEU A 157 -1.05 -4.43 3.32
C LEU A 157 -1.01 -5.03 1.90
N HIS A 158 -1.89 -4.58 1.00
CA HIS A 158 -1.81 -4.93 -0.42
C HIS A 158 -0.48 -4.52 -1.04
N TRP A 159 -0.04 -3.28 -0.74
CA TRP A 159 1.27 -2.77 -1.11
C TRP A 159 2.40 -3.63 -0.55
N TYR A 160 2.38 -3.90 0.76
CA TYR A 160 3.41 -4.70 1.43
C TYR A 160 3.51 -6.11 0.85
N LEU A 161 2.39 -6.76 0.56
CA LEU A 161 2.37 -8.10 -0.03
C LEU A 161 3.01 -8.12 -1.43
N ARG A 162 2.71 -7.14 -2.28
CA ARG A 162 3.24 -7.10 -3.64
C ARG A 162 4.67 -6.60 -3.69
N GLU A 163 4.94 -5.44 -3.10
CA GLU A 163 6.22 -4.76 -3.28
C GLU A 163 7.30 -5.32 -2.33
N VAL A 164 6.94 -5.71 -1.11
CA VAL A 164 7.92 -6.17 -0.12
C VAL A 164 8.04 -7.69 -0.10
N ARG A 165 6.90 -8.41 -0.17
CA ARG A 165 6.90 -9.88 -0.09
C ARG A 165 6.96 -10.58 -1.44
N GLY A 166 6.83 -9.84 -2.55
CA GLY A 166 6.80 -10.42 -3.90
C GLY A 166 5.63 -11.38 -4.14
N ARG A 167 4.53 -11.23 -3.38
CA ARG A 167 3.33 -12.09 -3.47
C ARG A 167 2.22 -11.39 -4.23
N ARG A 168 1.18 -12.14 -4.59
CA ARG A 168 -0.07 -11.54 -5.10
C ARG A 168 -0.69 -10.65 -4.01
N SER A 169 -1.18 -9.48 -4.40
CA SER A 169 -1.92 -8.52 -3.54
C SER A 169 -3.40 -8.89 -3.39
N GLY A 170 -3.73 -10.19 -3.30
CA GLY A 170 -5.13 -10.68 -3.32
C GLY A 170 -5.63 -11.19 -1.98
N ALA A 171 -4.98 -10.83 -0.87
CA ALA A 171 -5.27 -11.37 0.45
C ALA A 171 -6.34 -10.53 1.19
N GLU A 172 -7.49 -10.28 0.56
CA GLU A 172 -8.52 -9.35 1.05
C GLU A 172 -8.90 -9.58 2.52
N THR A 173 -9.16 -10.82 2.91
CA THR A 173 -9.51 -11.16 4.29
C THR A 173 -8.40 -10.84 5.29
N ALA A 174 -7.13 -10.93 4.89
CA ALA A 174 -6.00 -10.54 5.72
C ALA A 174 -5.84 -9.01 5.78
N CYS A 175 -6.08 -8.31 4.66
CA CYS A 175 -6.08 -6.85 4.59
C CYS A 175 -7.19 -6.24 5.46
N ASP A 176 -8.40 -6.79 5.38
CA ASP A 176 -9.52 -6.40 6.25
C ASP A 176 -9.22 -6.68 7.72
N ARG A 177 -8.64 -7.84 8.04
CA ARG A 177 -8.22 -8.16 9.42
C ARG A 177 -7.17 -7.19 9.95
N PHE A 178 -6.17 -6.89 9.14
CA PHE A 178 -5.12 -5.94 9.51
C PHE A 178 -5.71 -4.54 9.73
N ALA A 179 -6.54 -4.06 8.81
CA ALA A 179 -7.20 -2.76 8.94
C ALA A 179 -8.09 -2.70 10.19
N LEU A 180 -8.95 -3.70 10.39
CA LEU A 180 -9.90 -3.80 11.50
C LEU A 180 -9.21 -3.71 12.86
N ARG A 181 -8.10 -4.44 13.05
CA ARG A 181 -7.37 -4.47 14.32
C ARG A 181 -6.59 -3.18 14.58
N ASN A 182 -6.19 -2.45 13.54
CA ASN A 182 -5.14 -1.45 13.66
C ASN A 182 -5.57 0.01 13.40
N PHE A 183 -6.68 0.25 12.69
CA PHE A 183 -7.02 1.61 12.26
C PHE A 183 -7.20 2.63 13.40
N ARG A 184 -7.56 2.18 14.60
CA ARG A 184 -7.71 3.03 15.80
C ARG A 184 -6.45 3.14 16.66
N ARG A 185 -5.47 2.25 16.47
CA ARG A 185 -4.22 2.25 17.26
C ARG A 185 -3.39 3.47 16.91
N ARG A 186 -2.54 3.94 17.84
CA ARG A 186 -1.63 5.07 17.59
C ARG A 186 -0.44 4.65 16.73
N GLN A 187 0.17 3.51 17.09
CA GLN A 187 1.30 2.92 16.39
C GLN A 187 0.89 1.59 15.77
N VAL A 188 1.31 1.38 14.53
CA VAL A 188 1.15 0.16 13.75
C VAL A 188 2.49 -0.13 13.08
N THR A 189 2.85 -1.41 13.03
CA THR A 189 4.16 -1.90 12.62
C THR A 189 4.03 -3.02 11.60
N VAL A 190 5.16 -3.47 11.05
CA VAL A 190 5.22 -4.65 10.18
C VAL A 190 4.83 -5.92 10.95
N ASP A 191 5.10 -6.01 12.25
CA ASP A 191 4.75 -7.19 13.05
C ASP A 191 3.23 -7.39 13.12
N ASP A 192 2.47 -6.29 13.23
CA ASP A 192 1.01 -6.33 13.18
C ASP A 192 0.49 -6.87 11.83
N ALA A 193 1.23 -6.60 10.74
CA ALA A 193 0.93 -7.14 9.41
C ALA A 193 1.25 -8.63 9.33
N LEU A 194 2.38 -9.06 9.88
CA LEU A 194 2.76 -10.48 9.94
C LEU A 194 1.75 -11.29 10.75
N GLU A 195 1.28 -10.76 11.89
CA GLU A 195 0.23 -11.39 12.71
C GLU A 195 -1.08 -11.52 11.92
N ALA A 196 -1.50 -10.45 11.22
CA ALA A 196 -2.69 -10.49 10.39
C ALA A 196 -2.58 -11.53 9.26
N LEU A 197 -1.38 -11.75 8.70
CA LEU A 197 -1.14 -12.77 7.68
C LEU A 197 -1.13 -14.20 8.25
N GLN A 198 -0.69 -14.41 9.49
CA GLN A 198 -0.71 -15.72 10.14
C GLN A 198 -2.14 -16.23 10.35
N GLY A 199 -3.08 -15.34 10.69
CA GLY A 199 -4.51 -15.67 10.83
C GLY A 199 -5.18 -16.20 9.55
N THR A 200 -4.48 -16.15 8.41
CA THR A 200 -4.93 -16.67 7.12
C THR A 200 -4.68 -18.18 6.97
N ARG A 201 -3.91 -18.78 7.89
CA ARG A 201 -3.76 -20.24 7.96
C ARG A 201 -5.11 -20.83 8.38
N MET A 202 -5.74 -21.62 7.50
CA MET A 202 -7.04 -22.26 7.73
C MET A 202 -7.11 -22.91 9.12
N GLN A 203 -7.80 -22.27 10.05
CA GLN A 203 -8.01 -22.84 11.39
C GLN A 203 -9.13 -23.88 11.32
N LEU A 204 -8.82 -25.11 11.77
CA LEU A 204 -9.83 -26.13 12.03
C LEU A 204 -10.73 -25.69 13.20
N LEU A 205 -11.99 -26.12 13.20
CA LEU A 205 -12.92 -25.85 14.30
C LEU A 205 -12.36 -26.42 15.63
N PRO A 206 -12.35 -25.64 16.72
CA PRO A 206 -12.08 -26.15 18.05
C PRO A 206 -13.07 -27.25 18.44
N ASP A 207 -12.58 -28.24 19.19
CA ASP A 207 -13.35 -29.45 19.51
C ASP A 207 -14.62 -29.18 20.32
N TYR A 208 -14.68 -28.07 21.07
CA TYR A 208 -15.86 -27.68 21.85
C TYR A 208 -17.03 -27.13 21.00
N LEU A 209 -16.79 -26.78 19.72
CA LEU A 209 -17.87 -26.44 18.77
C LEU A 209 -18.35 -27.67 17.97
N ARG A 210 -17.92 -28.89 18.34
CA ARG A 210 -18.35 -30.15 17.71
C ARG A 210 -19.70 -30.67 18.21
N ILE A 211 -20.34 -30.03 19.20
CA ILE A 211 -21.62 -30.49 19.74
C ILE A 211 -22.75 -29.68 19.11
N ALA A 212 -23.20 -30.14 17.94
CA ALA A 212 -24.55 -30.02 17.38
C ALA A 212 -24.46 -30.43 15.89
N ALA A 213 -24.48 -31.73 15.65
CA ALA A 213 -24.85 -32.32 14.37
C ALA A 213 -25.86 -33.44 14.67
#